data_AF-A0A6A6XAP6-F1
#
_entry.id   AF-A0A6A6XAP6-F1
#
_cell.length_a   1.000
_cell.length_b   1.000
_cell.length_c   1.000
_cell.angle_alpha   90.00
_cell.angle_beta   90.00
_cell.angle_gamma   90.00
#
_symmetry.space_group_name_H-M   'P 1'
#
loop_
_entity.id
_entity.type
_entity.pdbx_description
1 polymer ?
#
loop_
_entity_poly.entity_id
_entity_poly.type
_entity_poly.pdbx_seq_one_letter_code
_entity_poly.pdbx_strand_id
1 'polypeptide(L)'
;MVDNIYNGFWTNWEYGRVRGATLTLPIYQGLVLVSFLTLFVQFSGACFWRVICFILHQFRSTTSARDGLFHQQQSILRNATTAPNALWSLSRSALAWKGKVKSPV
;
A
#
# COMPACT_ATOMS: atom_id res chain seq x y z
N MET A 1 34.78 26.86 17.89
CA MET A 1 34.34 25.82 18.85
C MET A 1 33.16 25.12 18.19
N VAL A 2 33.24 23.82 17.94
CA VAL A 2 32.09 23.07 17.41
C VAL A 2 31.22 22.75 18.62
N ASP A 3 30.05 23.37 18.69
CA ASP A 3 29.08 23.10 19.75
C ASP A 3 28.75 21.61 19.76
N ASN A 4 28.75 21.01 20.95
CA ASN A 4 28.55 19.57 21.13
C ASN A 4 27.04 19.27 21.00
N ILE A 5 26.56 19.22 19.76
CA ILE A 5 25.15 18.95 19.45
C ILE A 5 24.82 17.51 19.84
N TYR A 6 23.77 17.35 20.65
CA TYR A 6 23.27 16.03 21.01
C TYR A 6 22.75 15.29 19.77
N ASN A 7 23.40 14.19 19.43
CA ASN A 7 22.94 13.25 18.41
C ASN A 7 22.27 12.07 19.13
N GLY A 8 21.01 11.83 18.81
CA GLY A 8 20.23 10.82 19.49
C GLY A 8 18.74 11.13 19.48
N PHE A 9 17.99 10.22 20.12
CA PHE A 9 16.55 10.33 20.23
C PHE A 9 16.18 11.19 21.43
N TRP A 10 15.23 12.09 21.23
CA TRP A 10 14.68 12.94 22.29
C TRP A 10 13.23 13.28 21.96
N THR A 11 12.49 13.76 22.96
CA THR A 11 11.08 14.11 22.81
C THR A 11 10.88 15.58 23.13
N ASN A 12 10.36 16.34 22.17
CA ASN A 12 9.80 17.66 22.46
C ASN A 12 8.44 17.49 23.14
N TRP A 13 8.39 17.74 24.45
CA TRP A 13 7.19 17.56 25.26
C TRP A 13 6.05 18.54 24.95
N GLU A 14 6.33 19.67 24.29
CA GLU A 14 5.28 20.61 23.85
C GLU A 14 4.33 19.98 22.82
N TYR A 15 4.84 19.07 21.98
CA TYR A 15 4.04 18.33 20.99
C TYR A 15 3.56 16.96 21.50
N GLY A 16 3.81 16.65 22.77
CA GLY A 16 3.48 15.38 23.38
C GLY A 16 4.35 14.21 22.91
N ARG A 17 4.08 13.02 23.49
CA ARG A 17 4.97 11.85 23.40
C ARG A 17 5.15 11.29 21.98
N VAL A 18 4.15 11.41 21.12
CA VAL A 18 4.17 10.81 19.78
C VAL A 18 4.70 11.80 18.75
N ARG A 19 4.07 12.97 18.63
CA ARG A 19 4.43 13.97 17.62
C ARG A 19 5.75 14.68 17.95
N GLY A 20 6.13 14.74 19.22
CA GLY A 20 7.39 15.34 19.67
C GLY A 20 8.62 14.43 19.55
N ALA A 21 8.45 13.14 19.25
CA ALA A 21 9.55 12.20 19.10
C ALA A 21 10.46 12.60 17.93
N THR A 22 11.69 13.00 18.24
CA THR A 22 12.65 13.56 17.28
C THR A 22 13.98 12.83 17.39
N LEU A 23 14.60 12.53 16.25
CA LEU A 23 15.91 11.88 16.16
C LEU A 23 16.89 12.84 15.47
N THR A 24 17.86 13.35 16.23
CA THR A 24 18.93 14.21 15.69
C THR A 24 20.09 13.35 15.23
N LEU A 25 20.52 13.52 13.98
CA LEU A 25 21.61 12.77 13.37
C LEU A 25 22.53 13.68 12.54
N PRO A 26 23.82 13.34 12.39
CA PRO A 26 24.69 13.92 11.38
C PRO A 26 24.13 13.71 9.96
N ILE A 27 24.40 14.66 9.06
CA ILE A 27 23.78 14.71 7.73
C ILE A 27 23.94 13.41 6.92
N TYR A 28 25.14 12.81 6.92
CA TYR A 28 25.40 11.57 6.19
C TYR A 28 24.57 10.39 6.72
N GLN A 29 24.45 10.26 8.04
CA GLN A 29 23.63 9.20 8.65
C GLN A 29 22.14 9.44 8.40
N GLY A 30 21.70 10.69 8.44
CA GLY A 30 20.33 11.08 8.07
C GLY A 30 19.99 10.69 6.62
N LEU A 31 20.90 10.95 5.67
CA LEU A 31 20.70 10.59 4.26
C LEU A 31 20.61 9.08 4.05
N VAL A 32 21.45 8.30 4.74
CA VAL A 32 21.39 6.83 4.71
C VAL A 32 20.05 6.33 5.26
N LEU A 33 19.59 6.88 6.40
CA LEU A 33 18.33 6.51 7.02
C LEU A 33 17.13 6.82 6.12
N VAL A 34 17.09 8.02 5.52
CA VAL A 34 16.01 8.40 4.59
C VAL A 34 16.01 7.50 3.36
N SER A 35 17.18 7.22 2.77
CA SER A 35 17.30 6.33 1.61
C SER A 35 16.79 4.92 1.92
N PHE A 36 17.18 4.37 3.06
CA PHE A 36 16.67 3.09 3.54
C PHE A 36 15.15 3.11 3.71
N LEU A 37 14.60 4.15 4.37
CA LEU A 37 13.16 4.26 4.59
C LEU A 37 12.39 4.35 3.27
N THR A 38 12.91 5.09 2.29
CA THR A 38 12.32 5.18 0.94
C THR A 38 12.23 3.81 0.27
N LEU A 39 13.30 3.02 0.31
CA LEU A 39 13.29 1.66 -0.25
C LEU A 39 12.36 0.73 0.54
N PHE A 40 12.41 0.81 1.87
CA PHE A 40 11.60 -0.01 2.76
C PHE A 40 10.10 0.24 2.59
N VAL A 41 9.68 1.50 2.50
CA VAL A 41 8.27 1.88 2.29
C VAL A 41 7.80 1.40 0.92
N GLN A 42 8.60 1.57 -0.13
CA GLN A 42 8.26 1.06 -1.47
C GLN A 42 8.10 -0.47 -1.49
N PHE A 43 9.04 -1.19 -0.89
CA PHE A 43 8.99 -2.65 -0.78
C PHE A 43 7.77 -3.12 0.03
N SER A 44 7.55 -2.52 1.19
CA SER A 44 6.41 -2.84 2.06
C SER A 44 5.09 -2.55 1.36
N GLY A 45 4.99 -1.45 0.62
CA GLY A 45 3.83 -1.11 -0.20
C GLY A 45 3.55 -2.14 -1.28
N ALA A 46 4.58 -2.64 -1.96
CA ALA A 46 4.44 -3.70 -2.96
C ALA A 46 3.94 -5.02 -2.35
N CYS A 47 4.49 -5.41 -1.20
CA CYS A 47 4.05 -6.60 -0.46
C CYS A 47 2.61 -6.43 0.05
N PHE A 48 2.29 -5.29 0.65
CA PHE A 48 0.95 -4.97 1.14
C PHE A 48 -0.09 -4.98 0.02
N TRP A 49 0.26 -4.46 -1.15
CA TRP A 49 -0.59 -4.52 -2.34
C TRP A 49 -0.93 -5.95 -2.74
N ARG A 50 0.06 -6.86 -2.74
CA ARG A 50 -0.18 -8.29 -3.02
C ARG A 50 -1.14 -8.92 -2.01
N VAL A 51 -1.01 -8.60 -0.73
CA VAL A 51 -1.93 -9.08 0.32
C VAL A 51 -3.35 -8.56 0.07
N ILE A 52 -3.51 -7.27 -0.26
CA ILE A 52 -4.82 -6.71 -0.63
C ILE A 52 -5.41 -7.44 -1.84
N CYS A 53 -4.63 -7.64 -2.90
CA CYS A 53 -5.08 -8.37 -4.08
C CYS A 53 -5.53 -9.79 -3.73
N PHE A 54 -4.80 -10.48 -2.85
CA PHE A 54 -5.18 -11.81 -2.37
C PHE A 54 -6.48 -11.77 -1.55
N ILE A 55 -6.64 -10.83 -0.63
CA ILE A 55 -7.86 -10.67 0.16
C ILE A 55 -9.06 -10.38 -0.75
N LEU A 56 -8.91 -9.47 -1.70
CA LEU A 56 -9.96 -9.16 -2.70
C LEU A 56 -10.28 -10.37 -3.58
N HIS A 57 -9.26 -11.15 -3.97
CA HIS A 57 -9.46 -12.41 -4.68
C HIS A 57 -10.28 -13.37 -3.83
N GLN A 58 -9.92 -13.59 -2.57
CA GLN A 58 -10.59 -14.52 -1.66
C GLN A 58 -12.04 -14.11 -1.39
N PHE A 59 -12.31 -12.84 -1.09
CA PHE A 59 -13.68 -12.35 -0.89
C PHE A 59 -14.58 -12.52 -2.12
N ARG A 60 -14.00 -12.47 -3.33
CA ARG A 60 -14.74 -12.62 -4.57
C ARG A 60 -14.77 -14.04 -5.09
N SER A 61 -13.92 -14.93 -4.56
CA SER A 61 -13.82 -16.34 -4.93
C SER A 61 -15.03 -17.10 -4.38
N THR A 62 -16.08 -17.20 -5.20
CA THR A 62 -17.23 -18.09 -4.95
C THR A 62 -17.05 -19.40 -5.74
N THR A 63 -17.49 -20.51 -5.16
CA THR A 63 -17.36 -21.88 -5.72
C THR A 63 -18.40 -22.21 -6.79
N SER A 64 -19.24 -21.26 -7.19
CA SER A 64 -20.30 -21.48 -8.18
C SER A 64 -19.83 -21.14 -9.60
N ALA A 65 -20.12 -22.02 -10.57
CA ALA A 65 -19.69 -21.89 -11.96
C ALA A 65 -20.20 -20.59 -12.60
N ARG A 66 -19.29 -19.68 -13.00
CA ARG A 66 -19.64 -18.45 -13.72
C ARG A 66 -18.59 -18.00 -14.75
N ASP A 67 -19.13 -17.27 -15.74
CA ASP A 67 -18.59 -16.82 -17.02
C ASP A 67 -17.14 -16.28 -17.07
N GLY A 68 -16.56 -16.34 -18.28
CA GLY A 68 -15.19 -15.93 -18.64
C GLY A 68 -14.76 -14.51 -18.21
N LEU A 69 -15.70 -13.64 -17.85
CA LEU A 69 -15.41 -12.35 -17.22
C LEU A 69 -14.68 -12.50 -15.87
N PHE A 70 -14.96 -13.57 -15.12
CA PHE A 70 -14.30 -13.87 -13.85
C PHE A 70 -12.82 -14.17 -14.08
N HIS A 71 -12.49 -14.93 -15.13
CA HIS A 71 -11.12 -15.21 -15.54
C HIS A 71 -10.40 -13.95 -16.08
N GLN A 72 -11.12 -13.05 -16.74
CA GLN A 72 -10.57 -11.81 -17.28
C GLN A 72 -10.18 -10.83 -16.16
N GLN A 73 -11.00 -10.70 -15.12
CA GLN A 73 -10.68 -9.86 -13.96
C GLN A 73 -9.50 -10.42 -13.15
N GLN A 74 -9.39 -11.75 -13.06
CA GLN A 74 -8.25 -12.45 -12.45
C GLN A 74 -6.95 -12.18 -13.21
N SER A 75 -6.96 -12.20 -14.55
CA SER A 75 -5.76 -11.92 -15.35
C SER A 75 -5.33 -10.45 -15.23
N ILE A 76 -6.28 -9.52 -15.14
CA ILE A 76 -6.03 -8.09 -14.96
C ILE A 76 -5.46 -7.82 -13.57
N LEU A 77 -6.02 -8.42 -12.52
CA LEU A 77 -5.50 -8.35 -11.15
C LEU A 77 -4.08 -8.89 -11.04
N ARG A 78 -3.78 -9.99 -11.76
CA ARG A 78 -2.46 -10.61 -11.76
C ARG A 78 -1.43 -9.85 -12.61
N ASN A 79 -1.86 -9.12 -13.65
CA ASN A 79 -1.00 -8.32 -14.51
C ASN A 79 -0.86 -6.85 -14.08
N ALA A 80 -1.60 -6.40 -13.07
CA ALA A 80 -1.53 -5.01 -12.65
C ALA A 80 -0.26 -4.76 -11.79
N THR A 81 0.83 -4.45 -12.49
CA THR A 81 2.16 -4.15 -11.95
C THR A 81 2.23 -2.83 -11.16
N THR A 82 1.18 -2.00 -11.19
CA THR A 82 1.11 -0.71 -10.47
C THR A 82 -0.25 -0.52 -9.78
N ALA A 83 -0.22 -0.29 -8.46
CA ALA A 83 -1.39 -0.17 -7.58
C ALA A 83 -2.46 0.86 -8.03
N PRO A 84 -2.13 2.06 -8.56
CA PRO A 84 -3.14 3.03 -8.98
C PRO A 84 -3.93 2.57 -10.20
N ASN A 85 -3.25 2.01 -11.20
CA ASN A 85 -3.87 1.52 -12.44
C ASN A 85 -4.73 0.29 -12.19
N ALA A 86 -4.30 -0.57 -11.27
CA ALA A 86 -5.07 -1.72 -10.80
C ALA A 86 -6.37 -1.28 -10.12
N LEU A 87 -6.29 -0.34 -9.17
CA LEU A 87 -7.43 0.18 -8.42
C LEU A 87 -8.41 0.92 -9.34
N TRP A 88 -7.90 1.69 -10.31
CA TRP A 88 -8.72 2.40 -11.29
C TRP A 88 -9.44 1.43 -12.23
N SER A 89 -8.75 0.41 -12.72
CA SER A 89 -9.33 -0.62 -13.58
C SER A 89 -10.38 -1.44 -12.85
N LEU A 90 -10.12 -1.82 -11.59
CA LEU A 90 -11.09 -2.53 -10.74
C LEU A 90 -12.30 -1.69 -10.40
N SER A 91 -12.10 -0.42 -10.05
CA SER A 91 -13.19 0.53 -9.78
C SER A 91 -14.07 0.71 -11.01
N ARG A 92 -13.47 0.88 -12.19
CA ARG A 92 -14.21 0.97 -13.46
C ARG A 92 -14.96 -0.32 -13.79
N SER A 93 -14.35 -1.49 -13.59
CA SER A 93 -15.01 -2.77 -13.82
C SER A 93 -16.15 -3.02 -12.82
N ALA A 94 -15.99 -2.64 -11.55
CA ALA A 94 -17.03 -2.74 -10.54
C ALA A 94 -18.22 -1.81 -10.83
N LEU A 95 -17.94 -0.58 -11.26
CA LEU A 95 -18.96 0.38 -11.68
C LEU A 95 -19.67 -0.03 -12.97
N ALA A 96 -18.96 -0.57 -13.95
CA ALA A 96 -19.55 -1.07 -15.20
C ALA A 96 -20.47 -2.28 -14.99
N TRP A 97 -20.29 -3.03 -13.90
CA TRP A 97 -21.12 -4.19 -13.54
C TRP A 97 -22.24 -3.87 -12.54
N LYS A 98 -22.25 -2.66 -11.97
CA LYS A 98 -23.31 -2.18 -11.08
C LYS A 98 -24.58 -1.91 -11.89
N GLY A 99 -25.40 -2.96 -12.06
CA GLY A 99 -26.69 -2.90 -12.75
C GLY A 99 -26.90 -3.93 -13.86
N LYS A 100 -25.93 -4.80 -14.16
CA LYS A 100 -26.06 -5.83 -15.22
C LYS A 100 -26.24 -7.27 -14.73
N VAL A 101 -26.30 -7.50 -13.42
CA VAL A 101 -26.54 -8.85 -12.86
C VAL A 101 -28.05 -9.06 -12.70
N LYS A 102 -28.67 -9.79 -13.63
CA LYS A 102 -29.95 -10.47 -13.36
C LYS A 102 -29.68 -11.62 -12.39
N SER A 103 -30.48 -11.70 -11.34
CA SER A 103 -30.48 -12.83 -10.40
C SER A 103 -30.68 -14.12 -11.20
N PRO A 104 -29.84 -15.16 -11.02
CA PRO A 104 -30.22 -16.49 -11.47
C PRO A 104 -31.40 -16.91 -10.58
N VAL A 105 -32.48 -17.34 -11.22
CA VAL A 105 -33.57 -18.11 -10.61
C VAL A 105 -33.09 -19.52 -10.30
#